data_AF-A0A8H4WYD8-F1
#
_entry.id   AF-A0A8H4WYD8-F1
#
_cell.length_a   1.000
_cell.length_b   1.000
_cell.length_c   1.000
_cell.angle_alpha   90.00
_cell.angle_beta   90.00
_cell.angle_gamma   90.00
#
_symmetry.space_group_name_H-M   'P 1'
#
loop_
_entity.id
_entity.type
_entity.pdbx_description
1 polymer ?
#
loop_
_entity_poly.entity_id
_entity_poly.type
_entity_poly.pdbx_seq_one_letter_code
_entity_poly.pdbx_strand_id
1 'polypeptide(L)'
;MAPSPVKLASGHEMPLVGFGLWKVPADQRAETVYNAWWMDDQGTVKPAKVSIRETWEAIEGVVDKGIAKSTGVSNFQAQSLYDVQRYARHPISSLQIEHHPYLVQPDLIAMAQENNCNPGNSQTACLPHS
;
A
#
# COMPACT_ATOMS: atom_id res chain seq x y z
N MET A 1 14.82 14.02 8.17
CA MET A 1 14.64 13.36 9.49
C MET A 1 13.34 12.58 9.46
N ALA A 2 13.35 11.30 9.85
CA ALA A 2 12.11 10.54 9.99
C ALA A 2 11.32 11.12 11.20
N PRO A 3 10.01 11.37 11.06
CA PRO A 3 9.19 11.86 12.18
C PRO A 3 9.10 10.82 13.29
N SER A 4 9.11 11.28 14.55
CA SER A 4 9.05 10.43 15.74
C SER A 4 7.76 9.59 15.80
N PRO A 5 7.80 8.34 16.27
CA PRO A 5 6.61 7.50 16.42
C PRO A 5 5.57 8.11 17.37
N VAL A 6 4.29 7.80 17.15
CA VAL A 6 3.20 8.15 18.08
C VAL A 6 2.82 6.93 18.90
N LYS A 7 2.71 7.11 20.21
CA LYS A 7 2.26 6.06 21.13
C LYS A 7 0.72 5.97 21.11
N LEU A 8 0.19 4.81 20.73
CA LEU A 8 -1.24 4.55 20.67
C LEU A 8 -1.81 4.25 22.06
N ALA A 9 -3.13 4.39 22.21
CA ALA A 9 -3.85 4.04 23.44
C ALA A 9 -3.70 2.55 23.83
N SER A 10 -3.35 1.68 22.87
CA SER A 10 -3.02 0.27 23.07
C SER A 10 -1.59 0.02 23.59
N GLY A 11 -0.81 1.07 23.87
CA GLY A 11 0.56 0.98 24.38
C GLY A 11 1.64 0.74 23.32
N HIS A 12 1.25 0.46 22.07
CA HIS A 12 2.16 0.21 20.96
C HIS A 12 2.63 1.53 20.31
N GLU A 13 3.84 1.52 19.74
CA GLU A 13 4.39 2.66 19.01
C GLU A 13 4.11 2.52 17.51
N MET A 14 3.48 3.53 16.93
CA MET A 14 3.16 3.57 15.51
C MET A 14 4.13 4.53 14.80
N PRO A 15 4.93 4.06 13.82
CA PRO A 15 5.75 4.94 13.02
C PRO A 15 4.85 5.88 12.22
N LEU A 16 5.22 7.16 12.18
CA LEU A 16 4.38 8.24 11.64
C LEU A 16 4.42 8.22 10.10
N VAL A 17 3.76 7.22 9.49
CA VAL A 17 3.61 7.05 8.05
C VAL A 17 2.12 6.85 7.74
N GLY A 18 1.57 7.68 6.87
CA GLY A 18 0.17 7.58 6.44
C GLY A 18 0.02 7.92 4.96
N PHE A 19 -0.72 7.10 4.23
CA PHE A 19 -1.23 7.37 2.87
C PHE A 19 -2.54 8.16 2.93
N GLY A 20 -2.58 9.19 3.76
CA GLY A 20 -3.76 10.04 3.93
C GLY A 20 -3.41 11.49 3.69
N LEU A 21 -4.44 12.34 3.63
CA LEU A 21 -4.38 13.80 3.56
C LEU A 21 -3.74 14.46 4.80
N TRP A 22 -3.00 13.67 5.56
CA TRP A 22 -2.26 14.02 6.74
C TRP A 22 -1.09 14.92 6.34
N LYS A 23 -1.05 16.12 6.94
CA LYS A 23 -0.22 17.30 6.60
C LYS A 23 -0.73 18.20 5.46
N VAL A 24 -1.84 17.87 4.79
CA VAL A 24 -2.51 18.83 3.92
C VAL A 24 -3.40 19.75 4.78
N PRO A 25 -3.20 21.08 4.74
CA PRO A 25 -4.05 22.04 5.45
C PRO A 25 -5.53 21.81 5.13
N ALA A 26 -6.41 21.99 6.12
CA ALA A 26 -7.82 21.64 5.98
C ALA A 26 -8.53 22.44 4.86
N ASP A 27 -8.11 23.69 4.67
CA ASP A 27 -8.50 24.59 3.59
C ASP A 27 -8.09 24.10 2.19
N GLN A 28 -6.95 23.41 2.09
CA GLN A 28 -6.39 22.93 0.82
C GLN A 28 -6.70 21.45 0.55
N ARG A 29 -7.27 20.75 1.53
CA ARG A 29 -7.48 19.31 1.48
C ARG A 29 -8.37 18.89 0.31
N ALA A 30 -9.52 19.54 0.16
CA ALA A 30 -10.47 19.22 -0.89
C ALA A 30 -9.86 19.45 -2.28
N GLU A 31 -9.16 20.56 -2.47
CA GLU A 31 -8.50 20.90 -3.74
C GLU A 31 -7.32 19.96 -4.05
N THR A 32 -6.54 19.58 -3.03
CA THR A 32 -5.44 18.61 -3.21
C THR A 32 -5.96 17.24 -3.60
N VAL A 33 -7.01 16.74 -2.93
CA VAL A 33 -7.70 15.51 -3.33
C VAL A 33 -8.24 15.65 -4.73
N TYR A 34 -8.81 16.82 -5.03
CA TYR A 34 -9.37 17.09 -6.32
C TYR A 34 -8.22 16.93 -7.34
N ASN A 35 -7.28 17.84 -7.42
CA ASN A 35 -6.20 17.82 -8.41
C ASN A 35 -5.40 16.50 -8.50
N ALA A 36 -5.25 15.73 -7.41
CA ALA A 36 -4.55 14.44 -7.44
C ALA A 36 -5.33 13.32 -8.16
N TRP A 37 -6.65 13.40 -8.26
CA TRP A 37 -7.47 12.37 -8.91
C TRP A 37 -7.40 12.45 -10.45
N TRP A 38 -7.20 13.65 -10.99
CA TRP A 38 -7.13 13.94 -12.43
C TRP A 38 -5.67 14.12 -12.87
N MET A 39 -4.91 13.03 -12.87
CA MET A 39 -3.48 13.06 -13.24
C MET A 39 -3.22 13.29 -14.74
N ASP A 40 -4.26 13.42 -15.57
CA ASP A 40 -4.17 13.79 -16.98
C ASP A 40 -4.72 15.21 -17.23
N ASP A 41 -4.13 15.94 -18.18
CA ASP A 41 -4.55 17.29 -18.57
C ASP A 41 -6.02 17.35 -19.10
N GLN A 42 -6.62 16.18 -19.31
CA GLN A 42 -7.96 16.01 -19.89
C GLN A 42 -9.05 15.76 -18.84
N GLY A 43 -8.67 15.52 -17.58
CA GLY A 43 -9.62 15.25 -16.51
C GLY A 43 -10.42 13.94 -16.70
N THR A 44 -9.85 12.92 -17.34
CA THR A 44 -10.55 11.67 -17.65
C THR A 44 -9.85 10.42 -17.11
N VAL A 45 -10.56 9.63 -16.31
CA VAL A 45 -10.09 8.29 -15.93
C VAL A 45 -10.53 7.29 -17.01
N LYS A 46 -9.56 6.68 -17.70
CA LYS A 46 -9.81 5.64 -18.71
C LYS A 46 -9.18 4.32 -18.26
N PRO A 47 -9.88 3.19 -18.43
CA PRO A 47 -9.26 1.89 -18.23
C PRO A 47 -8.07 1.71 -19.17
N ALA A 48 -6.89 1.43 -18.60
CA ALA A 48 -5.72 1.05 -19.36
C ALA A 48 -5.69 -0.47 -19.51
N LYS A 49 -5.39 -0.97 -20.71
CA LYS A 49 -5.21 -2.40 -20.97
C LYS A 49 -3.76 -2.80 -20.64
N VAL A 50 -3.43 -2.73 -19.35
CA VAL A 50 -2.11 -3.10 -18.81
C VAL A 50 -2.27 -4.24 -17.82
N SER A 51 -1.29 -5.14 -17.78
CA SER A 51 -1.29 -6.20 -16.79
C SER A 51 -0.87 -5.68 -15.41
N ILE A 52 -1.26 -6.42 -14.36
CA ILE A 52 -0.78 -6.14 -12.99
C ILE A 52 0.74 -6.22 -12.92
N ARG A 53 1.34 -7.16 -13.66
CA ARG A 53 2.80 -7.32 -13.73
C ARG A 53 3.50 -6.07 -14.23
N GLU A 54 3.10 -5.56 -15.40
CA GLU A 54 3.69 -4.33 -15.96
C GLU A 54 3.53 -3.14 -15.00
N THR A 55 2.38 -3.06 -14.33
CA THR A 55 2.12 -2.04 -13.31
C THR A 55 3.06 -2.19 -12.11
N TRP A 56 3.26 -3.42 -11.63
CA TRP A 56 4.14 -3.70 -10.51
C TRP A 56 5.61 -3.41 -10.84
N GLU A 57 6.09 -3.81 -12.01
CA GLU A 57 7.45 -3.51 -12.48
C GLU A 57 7.70 -1.98 -12.56
N ALA A 58 6.69 -1.21 -12.98
CA ALA A 58 6.76 0.25 -12.96
C ALA A 58 6.81 0.82 -11.53
N ILE A 59 6.00 0.27 -10.62
CA ILE A 59 6.00 0.64 -9.19
C ILE A 59 7.35 0.32 -8.54
N GLU A 60 7.96 -0.81 -8.86
CA GLU A 60 9.31 -1.15 -8.41
C GLU A 60 10.35 -0.14 -8.90
N GLY A 61 10.22 0.36 -10.13
CA GLY A 61 11.07 1.44 -10.64
C GLY A 61 10.99 2.73 -9.82
N VAL A 62 9.88 3.00 -9.14
CA VAL A 62 9.73 4.14 -8.22
C VAL A 62 10.54 3.92 -6.93
N VAL A 63 10.62 2.67 -6.46
CA VAL A 63 11.47 2.28 -5.32
C VAL A 63 12.94 2.36 -5.69
N ASP A 64 13.32 1.84 -6.87
CA ASP A 64 14.69 1.87 -7.37
C ASP A 64 15.22 3.31 -7.49
N LYS A 65 14.35 4.26 -7.83
CA LYS A 65 14.67 5.70 -7.89
C LYS A 65 14.70 6.38 -6.51
N GLY A 66 14.38 5.66 -5.44
CA GLY A 66 14.31 6.19 -4.07
C GLY A 66 13.14 7.13 -3.81
N ILE A 67 12.15 7.19 -4.71
CA ILE A 67 10.96 8.05 -4.56
C ILE A 67 10.01 7.45 -3.51
N ALA A 68 9.85 6.12 -3.52
CA ALA A 68 9.12 5.37 -2.51
C ALA A 68 10.07 4.49 -1.71
N LYS A 69 9.88 4.39 -0.39
CA LYS A 69 10.67 3.51 0.48
C LYS A 69 10.18 2.06 0.47
N SER A 70 8.89 1.88 0.23
CA SER A 70 8.20 0.60 0.27
C SER A 70 6.97 0.66 -0.62
N THR A 71 6.55 -0.50 -1.12
CA THR A 71 5.40 -0.66 -2.01
C THR A 71 4.44 -1.68 -1.43
N GLY A 72 3.17 -1.60 -1.81
CA GLY A 72 2.13 -2.46 -1.31
C GLY A 72 0.93 -2.46 -2.24
N VAL A 73 -0.05 -3.29 -1.92
CA VAL A 73 -1.28 -3.40 -2.68
C VAL A 73 -2.49 -3.16 -1.78
N SER A 74 -3.57 -2.68 -2.38
CA SER A 74 -4.85 -2.49 -1.70
C SER A 74 -5.93 -3.24 -2.46
N ASN A 75 -6.88 -3.84 -1.74
CA ASN A 75 -8.00 -4.62 -2.28
C ASN A 75 -7.59 -5.83 -3.13
N PHE A 76 -6.45 -6.44 -2.84
CA PHE A 76 -6.01 -7.67 -3.51
C PHE A 76 -6.54 -8.92 -2.80
N GLN A 77 -6.92 -9.92 -3.59
CA GLN A 77 -7.20 -11.26 -3.11
C GLN A 77 -5.92 -12.12 -3.09
N ALA A 78 -5.97 -13.27 -2.42
CA ALA A 78 -4.83 -14.17 -2.28
C ALA A 78 -4.18 -14.56 -3.62
N GLN A 79 -4.99 -14.87 -4.65
CA GLN A 79 -4.48 -15.27 -5.97
C GLN A 79 -3.63 -14.17 -6.62
N SER A 80 -4.07 -12.91 -6.56
CA SER A 80 -3.32 -11.78 -7.10
C SER A 80 -2.04 -11.50 -6.32
N LEU A 81 -2.05 -11.73 -5.01
CA LEU A 81 -0.85 -11.62 -4.18
C LEU A 81 0.18 -12.68 -4.56
N TYR A 82 -0.23 -13.95 -4.68
CA TYR A 82 0.65 -15.02 -5.14
C TYR A 82 1.17 -14.80 -6.55
N ASP A 83 0.36 -14.25 -7.45
CA ASP A 83 0.81 -13.89 -8.80
C ASP A 83 1.95 -12.87 -8.74
N VAL A 84 1.73 -11.74 -8.05
CA VAL A 84 2.76 -10.68 -7.92
C VAL A 84 4.03 -11.20 -7.26
N GLN A 85 3.91 -11.99 -6.20
CA GLN A 85 5.05 -12.55 -5.49
C GLN A 85 5.97 -13.41 -6.37
N ARG A 86 5.45 -14.01 -7.46
CA ARG A 86 6.28 -14.84 -8.37
C ARG A 86 7.28 -14.03 -9.20
N TYR A 87 7.01 -12.75 -9.45
CA TYR A 87 7.85 -11.89 -10.29
C TYR A 87 8.35 -10.62 -9.58
N ALA A 88 7.89 -10.36 -8.36
CA ALA A 88 8.32 -9.21 -7.57
C ALA A 88 9.81 -9.31 -7.21
N ARG A 89 10.59 -8.28 -7.60
CA ARG A 89 11.95 -8.04 -7.11
C ARG A 89 11.95 -7.33 -5.77
N HIS A 90 10.99 -6.42 -5.55
CA HIS A 90 10.76 -5.77 -4.27
C HIS A 90 9.56 -6.38 -3.56
N PRO A 91 9.64 -6.65 -2.25
CA PRO A 91 8.58 -7.30 -1.53
C PRO A 91 7.33 -6.42 -1.34
N ILE A 92 6.16 -7.05 -1.32
CA ILE A 92 4.85 -6.40 -1.09
C ILE A 92 4.74 -5.98 0.38
N SER A 93 5.25 -4.82 0.75
CA SER A 93 5.39 -4.41 2.16
C SER A 93 4.08 -4.23 2.93
N SER A 94 2.93 -4.16 2.24
CA SER A 94 1.63 -4.07 2.90
C SER A 94 0.48 -4.56 2.02
N LEU A 95 -0.53 -5.15 2.66
CA LEU A 95 -1.84 -5.45 2.09
C LEU A 95 -2.90 -4.62 2.83
N GLN A 96 -3.53 -3.68 2.14
CA GLN A 96 -4.65 -2.92 2.68
C GLN A 96 -5.97 -3.53 2.20
N ILE A 97 -6.82 -3.97 3.10
CA ILE A 97 -8.11 -4.60 2.79
C ILE A 97 -9.22 -3.98 3.61
N GLU A 98 -10.45 -4.06 3.10
CA GLU A 98 -11.63 -3.82 3.91
C GLU A 98 -11.75 -4.93 4.96
N HIS A 99 -11.70 -4.54 6.24
CA HIS A 99 -11.75 -5.48 7.35
C HIS A 99 -12.52 -4.87 8.53
N HIS A 100 -13.63 -5.51 8.91
CA HIS A 100 -14.50 -5.09 10.01
C HIS A 100 -15.32 -6.31 10.51
N PRO A 101 -16.03 -6.23 11.65
CA PRO A 101 -16.73 -7.38 12.23
C PRO A 101 -17.74 -8.09 11.31
N TYR A 102 -18.25 -7.40 10.28
CA TYR A 102 -19.18 -7.96 9.28
C TYR A 102 -18.48 -8.48 8.02
N LEU A 103 -17.17 -8.21 7.86
CA LEU A 103 -16.34 -8.69 6.75
C LEU A 103 -14.99 -9.11 7.30
N VAL A 104 -15.01 -10.24 8.02
CA VAL A 104 -13.80 -10.87 8.54
C VAL A 104 -13.23 -11.79 7.46
N GLN A 105 -11.93 -11.66 7.19
CA GLN A 105 -11.23 -12.38 6.12
C GLN A 105 -10.07 -13.19 6.71
N PRO A 106 -10.36 -14.23 7.53
CA PRO A 106 -9.34 -14.92 8.33
C PRO A 106 -8.26 -15.58 7.46
N ASP A 107 -8.65 -16.22 6.36
CA ASP A 107 -7.70 -16.91 5.48
C ASP A 107 -6.77 -15.92 4.75
N LEU A 108 -7.29 -14.76 4.36
CA LEU A 108 -6.50 -13.71 3.72
C LEU A 108 -5.49 -13.10 4.70
N ILE A 109 -5.91 -12.93 5.95
CA ILE A 109 -5.03 -12.45 7.03
C ILE A 109 -3.95 -13.48 7.35
N ALA A 110 -4.32 -14.76 7.52
CA ALA A 110 -3.39 -15.83 7.80
C ALA A 110 -2.35 -15.95 6.68
N MET A 111 -2.78 -15.96 5.42
CA MET A 111 -1.88 -16.00 4.27
C MET A 111 -0.97 -14.76 4.20
N ALA A 112 -1.49 -13.56 4.48
CA ALA A 112 -0.68 -12.36 4.51
C ALA A 112 0.41 -12.45 5.61
N GLN A 113 0.03 -12.93 6.81
CA GLN A 113 0.96 -13.14 7.92
C GLN A 113 2.02 -14.20 7.63
N GLU A 114 1.64 -15.34 7.05
CA GLU A 114 2.58 -16.40 6.62
C GLU A 114 3.61 -15.88 5.62
N ASN A 115 3.16 -15.01 4.69
CA ASN A 115 4.05 -14.39 3.71
C ASN A 115 4.80 -13.16 4.25
N ASN A 116 4.72 -12.88 5.57
CA ASN A 116 5.26 -11.68 6.21
C ASN A 116 4.80 -10.36 5.56
N CYS A 117 3.69 -10.41 4.84
CA CYS A 117 3.03 -9.24 4.28
C CYS A 117 2.11 -8.70 5.36
N ASN A 118 2.43 -7.54 5.92
CA ASN A 118 1.61 -7.03 7.01
C ASN A 118 0.22 -6.62 6.51
N PRO A 119 -0.89 -7.23 7.00
CA PRO A 119 -2.21 -6.63 6.86
C PRO A 119 -2.19 -5.39 7.76
N GLY A 120 -1.93 -4.22 7.17
CA GLY A 120 -1.45 -3.04 7.90
C GLY A 120 -2.21 -2.79 9.21
N ASN A 121 -1.47 -2.71 10.33
CA ASN A 121 -1.08 -1.41 10.89
C ASN A 121 0.35 -1.28 11.48
N SER A 122 1.35 -2.12 11.17
CA SER A 122 2.77 -1.84 11.52
C SER A 122 3.84 -2.73 10.85
N GLN A 123 4.51 -2.20 9.81
CA GLN A 123 5.82 -2.58 9.26
C GLN A 123 6.32 -4.03 9.44
N THR A 124 6.18 -4.87 8.41
CA THR A 124 7.14 -5.94 8.08
C THR A 124 7.02 -6.23 6.58
N ALA A 125 8.16 -6.38 5.90
CA ALA A 125 8.25 -6.69 4.47
C ALA A 125 8.08 -8.19 4.24
N CYS A 126 7.38 -8.60 3.17
CA CYS A 126 7.36 -10.00 2.76
C CYS A 126 8.80 -10.44 2.45
N LEU A 127 9.24 -11.60 2.92
CA LEU A 127 10.53 -12.13 2.50
C LEU A 127 10.40 -12.75 1.10
N PRO A 128 11.41 -12.60 0.22
CA PRO A 128 11.55 -13.51 -0.89
C PRO A 128 11.86 -14.90 -0.33
N HIS A 129 11.05 -15.89 -0.66
CA HIS A 129 11.42 -17.28 -0.40
C HIS A 129 12.56 -17.64 -1.35
N SER A 130 13.76 -17.84 -0.78
CA SER A 130 14.84 -18.61 -1.42
C SER A 130 14.46 -20.07 -1.57
#